data_AF-A0A6P6SAN1-F1
#
_entry.id   AF-A0A6P6SAN1-F1
#
_cell.length_a   1.000
_cell.length_b   1.000
_cell.length_c   1.000
_cell.angle_alpha   90.00
_cell.angle_beta   90.00
_cell.angle_gamma   90.00
#
_symmetry.space_group_name_H-M   'P 1'
#
loop_
_entity.id
_entity.type
_entity.pdbx_description
1 polymer ?
#
loop_
_entity_poly.entity_id
_entity_poly.type
_entity_poly.pdbx_seq_one_letter_code
_entity_poly.pdbx_strand_id
1 'polypeptide(L)'
;MKCTVSTNSWRELDINVSLPEMVYNNPRFSVQFNGCFHWCTLLTDSFVFKILSFDMSIEQFLEIQYPDGAVDLEVGEFGMQKLIDLDNSLAMICYANPETQISDKYFDIWVMKEFGVQESWDKKFSIGPLSRIEGPLSSWNTDKLLWEMSNGQLASCAVLGDNQGSLTKYNIHGFPTTLQADIYHESLVDLGELCGRRMN
;
A
#
# COMPACT_ATOMS: atom_id res chain seq x y z
N MET A 1 -19.57 -6.09 -4.32
CA MET A 1 -20.44 -5.60 -5.42
C MET A 1 -19.58 -4.86 -6.44
N LYS A 2 -19.88 -4.98 -7.75
CA LYS A 2 -19.21 -4.24 -8.84
C LYS A 2 -20.24 -3.45 -9.63
N CYS A 3 -19.93 -2.18 -9.94
CA CYS A 3 -20.75 -1.35 -10.82
C CYS A 3 -20.31 -1.56 -12.28
N THR A 4 -21.27 -1.81 -13.15
CA THR A 4 -21.04 -1.82 -14.60
C THR A 4 -21.44 -0.47 -15.15
N VAL A 5 -20.47 0.33 -15.60
CA VAL A 5 -20.68 1.72 -16.03
C VAL A 5 -21.65 1.82 -17.21
N SER A 6 -21.60 0.86 -18.15
CA SER A 6 -22.47 0.85 -19.33
C SER A 6 -23.95 0.62 -19.00
N THR A 7 -24.25 -0.10 -17.90
CA THR A 7 -25.63 -0.41 -17.49
C THR A 7 -26.07 0.35 -16.25
N ASN A 8 -25.18 1.14 -15.65
CA ASN A 8 -25.37 1.83 -14.37
C ASN A 8 -25.98 0.92 -13.29
N SER A 9 -25.54 -0.34 -13.25
CA SER A 9 -26.10 -1.36 -12.36
C SER A 9 -25.03 -2.00 -11.50
N TRP A 10 -25.38 -2.27 -10.25
CA TRP A 10 -24.58 -3.05 -9.33
C TRP A 10 -24.92 -4.53 -9.48
N ARG A 11 -23.89 -5.39 -9.50
CA ARG A 11 -24.06 -6.82 -9.32
C ARG A 11 -23.21 -7.33 -8.18
N GLU A 12 -23.69 -8.39 -7.55
CA GLU A 12 -22.91 -9.15 -6.59
C GLU A 12 -21.84 -9.96 -7.33
N LEU A 13 -20.74 -10.20 -6.62
CA LEU A 13 -19.66 -11.05 -7.12
C LEU A 13 -19.78 -12.37 -6.38
N ASP A 14 -19.61 -13.48 -7.09
CA ASP A 14 -19.51 -14.79 -6.46
C ASP A 14 -18.15 -14.87 -5.76
N ILE A 15 -18.18 -14.94 -4.44
CA ILE A 15 -16.97 -14.93 -3.62
C ILE A 15 -16.60 -16.37 -3.25
N ASN A 16 -15.51 -16.85 -3.84
CA ASN A 16 -15.01 -18.21 -3.61
C ASN A 16 -13.94 -18.29 -2.49
N VAL A 17 -13.67 -17.18 -1.80
CA VAL A 17 -12.73 -17.12 -0.68
C VAL A 17 -13.46 -16.74 0.61
N SER A 18 -12.93 -17.16 1.75
CA SER A 18 -13.36 -16.59 3.02
C SER A 18 -12.88 -15.16 3.08
N LEU A 19 -13.79 -14.19 3.05
CA LEU A 19 -13.38 -12.81 3.25
C LEU A 19 -12.90 -12.64 4.71
N PRO A 20 -11.84 -11.86 4.92
CA PRO A 20 -11.41 -11.53 6.27
C PRO A 20 -12.51 -10.71 6.96
N GLU A 21 -12.73 -10.99 8.26
CA GLU A 21 -13.69 -10.23 9.07
C GLU A 21 -13.30 -8.76 9.19
N MET A 22 -12.01 -8.44 9.10
CA MET A 22 -11.50 -7.08 9.11
C MET A 22 -10.51 -6.84 7.96
N VAL A 23 -10.92 -5.96 7.05
CA VAL A 23 -10.01 -5.25 6.14
C VAL A 23 -9.67 -3.93 6.80
N TYR A 24 -8.40 -3.56 6.87
CA TYR A 24 -8.04 -2.25 7.38
C TYR A 24 -8.60 -1.17 6.44
N ASN A 25 -9.66 -0.48 6.87
CA ASN A 25 -10.32 0.61 6.14
C ASN A 25 -9.50 1.91 6.18
N ASN A 26 -8.20 1.82 5.89
CA ASN A 26 -7.34 2.98 5.70
C ASN A 26 -6.68 2.85 4.32
N PRO A 27 -6.74 3.88 3.46
CA PRO A 27 -6.08 3.88 2.15
C PRO A 27 -4.55 3.70 2.26
N ARG A 28 -3.97 3.91 3.45
CA ARG A 28 -2.60 3.48 3.78
C ARG A 28 -2.39 1.97 3.72
N PHE A 29 -3.40 1.14 3.54
CA PHE A 29 -3.22 -0.31 3.51
C PHE A 29 -3.51 -0.92 2.14
N SER A 30 -3.85 -0.11 1.15
CA SER A 30 -4.08 -0.59 -0.21
C SER A 30 -3.04 -0.13 -1.21
N VAL A 31 -2.85 -0.93 -2.26
CA VAL A 31 -2.14 -0.55 -3.48
C VAL A 31 -2.79 -1.20 -4.69
N GLN A 32 -2.77 -0.51 -5.82
CA GLN A 32 -3.06 -1.11 -7.11
C GLN A 32 -1.75 -1.57 -7.75
N PHE A 33 -1.65 -2.85 -8.10
CA PHE A 33 -0.47 -3.43 -8.74
C PHE A 33 -0.90 -4.51 -9.72
N ASN A 34 -0.32 -4.51 -10.92
CA ASN A 34 -0.57 -5.52 -11.96
C ASN A 34 -2.07 -5.82 -12.22
N GLY A 35 -2.90 -4.78 -12.33
CA GLY A 35 -4.34 -4.92 -12.58
C GLY A 35 -5.17 -5.44 -11.40
N CYS A 36 -4.55 -5.65 -10.24
CA CYS A 36 -5.17 -6.09 -9.01
C CYS A 36 -5.20 -4.96 -7.98
N PHE A 37 -6.19 -4.98 -7.09
CA PHE A 37 -6.15 -4.21 -5.85
C PHE A 37 -5.72 -5.13 -4.72
N HIS A 38 -4.77 -4.67 -3.91
CA HIS A 38 -4.24 -5.42 -2.77
C HIS A 38 -4.50 -4.65 -1.49
N TRP A 39 -4.87 -5.35 -0.42
CA TRP A 39 -5.11 -4.79 0.91
C TRP A 39 -4.38 -5.60 1.98
N CYS A 40 -3.78 -4.92 2.94
CA CYS A 40 -3.42 -5.55 4.22
C CYS A 40 -4.69 -5.91 4.99
N THR A 41 -4.75 -7.13 5.54
CA THR A 41 -5.90 -7.64 6.28
C THR A 41 -5.45 -8.39 7.53
N LEU A 42 -6.32 -8.42 8.55
CA LEU A 42 -6.11 -9.17 9.78
C LEU A 42 -7.31 -10.11 9.98
N LEU A 43 -7.01 -11.41 10.09
CA LEU A 43 -7.97 -12.40 10.56
C LEU A 43 -8.02 -12.32 12.08
N THR A 44 -9.12 -11.79 12.62
CA THR A 44 -9.35 -11.51 14.05
C THR A 44 -9.30 -12.77 14.92
N ASP A 45 -9.88 -13.88 14.45
CA ASP A 45 -9.94 -15.12 15.21
C ASP A 45 -8.57 -15.77 15.44
N SER A 46 -7.67 -15.64 14.46
CA SER A 46 -6.35 -16.28 14.46
C SER A 46 -5.19 -15.29 14.62
N PHE A 47 -5.48 -13.99 14.66
CA PHE A 47 -4.51 -12.90 14.59
C PHE A 47 -3.50 -13.05 13.44
N VAL A 48 -3.95 -13.62 12.32
CA VAL A 48 -3.10 -13.86 11.15
C VAL A 48 -3.21 -12.69 10.17
N PHE A 49 -2.07 -12.13 9.80
CA PHE A 49 -1.96 -11.11 8.77
C PHE A 49 -1.89 -11.73 7.38
N LYS A 50 -2.70 -11.23 6.45
CA LYS A 50 -2.71 -11.64 5.04
C LYS A 50 -2.91 -10.45 4.13
N ILE A 51 -2.46 -10.58 2.89
CA ILE A 51 -2.81 -9.65 1.82
C ILE A 51 -4.02 -10.25 1.08
N LEU A 52 -5.13 -9.52 1.06
CA LEU A 52 -6.24 -9.83 0.17
C LEU A 52 -5.98 -9.13 -1.15
N SER A 53 -6.04 -9.88 -2.25
CA SER A 53 -5.89 -9.35 -3.61
C SER A 53 -7.18 -9.57 -4.38
N PHE A 54 -7.62 -8.58 -5.14
CA PHE A 54 -8.77 -8.68 -6.04
C PHE A 54 -8.32 -8.39 -7.47
N ASP A 55 -8.39 -9.41 -8.33
CA ASP A 55 -8.11 -9.29 -9.75
C ASP A 55 -9.32 -8.70 -10.47
N MET A 56 -9.16 -7.51 -11.05
CA MET A 56 -10.26 -6.83 -11.72
C MET A 56 -10.70 -7.46 -13.05
N SER A 57 -9.82 -8.25 -13.67
CA SER A 57 -10.02 -8.86 -14.98
C SER A 57 -10.87 -10.13 -14.91
N ILE A 58 -10.54 -11.02 -13.96
CA ILE A 58 -11.28 -12.27 -13.73
C ILE A 58 -12.26 -12.18 -12.55
N GLU A 59 -12.24 -11.06 -11.82
CA GLU A 59 -13.12 -10.76 -10.69
C GLU A 59 -13.03 -11.77 -9.53
N GLN A 60 -11.82 -12.25 -9.28
CA GLN A 60 -11.54 -13.23 -8.23
C GLN A 60 -10.66 -12.65 -7.14
N PHE A 61 -10.86 -13.16 -5.94
CA PHE A 61 -10.00 -12.85 -4.80
C PHE A 61 -8.90 -13.91 -4.67
N LEU A 62 -7.73 -13.46 -4.24
CA LEU A 62 -6.58 -14.29 -3.90
C LEU A 62 -6.05 -13.86 -2.54
N GLU A 63 -5.79 -14.83 -1.67
CA GLU A 63 -5.06 -14.60 -0.42
C GLU A 63 -3.57 -14.79 -0.65
N ILE A 64 -2.77 -13.84 -0.17
CA ILE A 64 -1.32 -13.88 -0.24
C ILE A 64 -0.77 -13.75 1.19
N GLN A 65 0.23 -14.57 1.52
CA GLN A 65 0.85 -14.54 2.84
C GLN A 65 1.84 -13.36 2.96
N TYR A 66 2.00 -12.87 4.18
CA TYR A 66 3.02 -11.88 4.52
C TYR A 66 4.43 -12.48 4.45
N PRO A 67 5.48 -11.66 4.38
CA PRO A 67 6.85 -12.17 4.51
C PRO A 67 7.07 -12.80 5.89
N ASP A 68 7.77 -13.93 5.94
CA ASP A 68 8.21 -14.53 7.20
C ASP A 68 9.16 -13.58 7.94
N GLY A 69 8.87 -13.32 9.22
CA GLY A 69 9.66 -12.41 10.06
C GLY A 69 9.43 -10.92 9.81
N ALA A 70 8.48 -10.53 8.93
CA ALA A 70 8.10 -9.13 8.75
C ALA A 70 7.16 -8.60 9.85
N VAL A 71 6.51 -9.50 10.60
CA VAL A 71 5.64 -9.18 11.73
C VAL A 71 6.05 -10.05 12.90
N ASP A 72 6.51 -9.44 13.98
CA ASP A 72 6.79 -10.15 15.22
C ASP A 72 5.52 -10.21 16.06
N LEU A 73 4.78 -11.31 15.92
CA LEU A 73 3.55 -11.56 16.67
C LEU A 73 3.82 -11.91 18.14
N GLU A 74 5.06 -12.29 18.50
CA GLU A 74 5.40 -12.72 19.86
C GLU A 74 5.57 -11.53 20.81
N VAL A 75 5.95 -10.37 20.29
CA VAL A 75 6.20 -9.15 21.10
C VAL A 75 4.91 -8.34 21.34
N GLY A 76 3.79 -8.70 20.71
CA GLY A 76 2.51 -8.00 20.87
C GLY A 76 2.50 -6.56 20.30
N GLU A 77 3.61 -6.14 19.68
CA GLU A 77 3.72 -4.90 18.94
C GLU A 77 3.23 -5.16 17.51
N PHE A 78 1.96 -4.85 17.25
CA PHE A 78 1.46 -4.79 15.89
C PHE A 78 2.17 -3.65 15.15
N GLY A 79 3.24 -3.98 14.42
CA GLY A 79 3.86 -3.08 13.48
C GLY A 79 2.83 -2.57 12.46
N MET A 80 3.12 -1.44 11.84
CA MET A 80 2.37 -0.90 10.72
C MET A 80 2.94 -1.44 9.41
N GLN A 81 2.07 -1.72 8.44
CA GLN A 81 2.47 -2.16 7.10
C GLN A 81 1.87 -1.25 6.03
N LYS A 82 2.61 -1.00 4.95
CA LYS A 82 2.10 -0.34 3.73
C LYS A 82 2.52 -1.16 2.52
N LEU A 83 1.55 -1.52 1.69
CA LEU A 83 1.83 -2.06 0.36
C LEU A 83 2.12 -0.92 -0.61
N ILE A 84 3.12 -1.10 -1.46
CA ILE A 84 3.48 -0.20 -2.56
C ILE A 84 3.85 -1.01 -3.80
N ASP A 85 3.75 -0.39 -4.97
CA ASP A 85 4.47 -0.83 -6.16
C ASP A 85 5.89 -0.26 -6.08
N LEU A 86 6.89 -1.13 -6.02
CA LEU A 86 8.29 -0.72 -6.04
C LEU A 86 9.00 -1.43 -7.18
N ASP A 87 9.35 -0.65 -8.21
CA ASP A 87 10.12 -1.16 -9.37
C ASP A 87 9.42 -2.36 -10.04
N ASN A 88 8.11 -2.22 -10.30
CA ASN A 88 7.26 -3.25 -10.89
C ASN A 88 7.17 -4.54 -10.06
N SER A 89 7.32 -4.42 -8.75
CA SER A 89 7.19 -5.52 -7.80
C SER A 89 6.28 -5.12 -6.66
N LEU A 90 5.42 -6.03 -6.20
CA LEU A 90 4.67 -5.81 -4.98
C LEU A 90 5.63 -5.79 -3.80
N ALA A 91 5.66 -4.68 -3.08
CA ALA A 91 6.52 -4.48 -1.93
C ALA A 91 5.72 -4.09 -0.68
N MET A 92 6.29 -4.44 0.47
CA MET A 92 5.72 -4.15 1.79
C MET A 92 6.73 -3.36 2.61
N ILE A 93 6.29 -2.22 3.14
CA ILE A 93 7.04 -1.42 4.11
C ILE A 93 6.53 -1.76 5.50
N CYS A 94 7.39 -2.30 6.37
CA CYS A 94 7.09 -2.63 7.76
C CYS A 94 7.80 -1.64 8.69
N TYR A 95 7.10 -1.15 9.72
CA TYR A 95 7.68 -0.24 10.71
C TYR A 95 6.93 -0.30 12.04
N ALA A 96 7.62 0.00 13.13
CA ALA A 96 6.99 0.05 14.46
C ALA A 96 5.99 1.22 14.53
N ASN A 97 4.90 1.04 15.27
CA ASN A 97 4.06 2.15 15.71
C ASN A 97 4.62 2.68 17.02
N PRO A 98 5.43 3.77 17.02
CA PRO A 98 6.07 4.21 18.24
C PRO A 98 5.07 4.76 19.24
N GLU A 99 5.42 4.67 20.51
CA GLU A 99 4.66 5.28 21.61
C GLU A 99 4.51 6.80 21.45
N THR A 100 5.43 7.46 20.73
CA THR A 100 5.37 8.91 20.46
C THR A 100 5.69 9.24 19.00
N GLN A 101 5.01 10.24 18.43
CA GLN A 101 5.24 10.69 17.03
C GLN A 101 6.60 11.38 16.80
N ILE A 102 7.44 11.50 17.84
CA ILE A 102 8.72 12.23 17.79
C ILE A 102 9.90 11.26 17.67
N SER A 103 9.72 9.98 17.99
CA SER A 103 10.82 9.01 17.92
C SER A 103 11.23 8.74 16.48
N ASP A 104 12.51 8.44 16.30
CA ASP A 104 13.05 7.99 15.04
C ASP A 104 12.43 6.64 14.66
N LYS A 105 12.08 6.48 13.39
CA LYS A 105 11.52 5.26 12.83
C LYS A 105 12.49 4.63 11.85
N TYR A 106 12.52 3.31 11.87
CA TYR A 106 13.12 2.49 10.82
C TYR A 106 12.00 1.82 10.02
N PHE A 107 12.23 1.68 8.74
CA PHE A 107 11.30 1.10 7.79
C PHE A 107 12.00 -0.03 7.06
N ASP A 108 11.49 -1.25 7.20
CA ASP A 108 11.99 -2.42 6.50
C ASP A 108 11.20 -2.61 5.21
N ILE A 109 11.90 -2.75 4.09
CA ILE A 109 11.29 -2.90 2.77
C ILE A 109 11.47 -4.34 2.32
N TRP A 110 10.36 -5.05 2.17
CA TRP A 110 10.26 -6.39 1.64
C TRP A 110 9.75 -6.34 0.21
N VAL A 111 10.32 -7.14 -0.69
CA VAL A 111 9.91 -7.22 -2.10
C VAL A 111 9.56 -8.66 -2.44
N MET A 112 8.40 -8.88 -3.04
CA MET A 112 7.96 -10.17 -3.55
C MET A 112 8.55 -10.41 -4.93
N LYS A 113 9.44 -11.39 -5.05
CA LYS A 113 10.09 -11.73 -6.33
C LYS A 113 9.18 -12.53 -7.27
N GLU A 114 8.31 -13.37 -6.70
CA GLU A 114 7.35 -14.18 -7.45
C GLU A 114 5.95 -13.95 -6.89
N PHE A 115 5.05 -13.46 -7.74
CA PHE A 115 3.73 -13.02 -7.30
C PHE A 115 2.93 -14.15 -6.63
N GLY A 116 2.46 -13.91 -5.40
CA GLY A 116 1.68 -14.86 -4.61
C GLY A 116 2.48 -15.94 -3.89
N VAL A 117 3.81 -16.00 -4.06
CA VAL A 117 4.67 -17.00 -3.41
C VAL A 117 5.30 -16.40 -2.16
N GLN A 118 4.99 -16.96 -0.98
CA GLN A 118 5.44 -16.45 0.32
C GLN A 118 6.98 -16.47 0.45
N GLU A 119 7.60 -17.55 0.01
CA GLU A 119 9.04 -17.78 0.12
C GLU A 119 9.84 -16.88 -0.83
N SER A 120 9.16 -16.20 -1.77
CA SER A 120 9.78 -15.26 -2.70
C SER A 120 9.96 -13.87 -2.11
N TRP A 121 9.35 -13.58 -0.96
CA TRP A 121 9.58 -12.33 -0.25
C TRP A 121 11.03 -12.26 0.24
N ASP A 122 11.67 -11.13 0.00
CA ASP A 122 13.04 -10.88 0.45
C ASP A 122 13.14 -9.46 1.02
N LYS A 123 13.80 -9.32 2.18
CA LYS A 123 14.06 -8.02 2.79
C LYS A 123 15.17 -7.34 2.00
N LYS A 124 14.78 -6.41 1.13
CA LYS A 124 15.69 -5.76 0.17
C LYS A 124 16.62 -4.75 0.86
N PHE A 125 16.08 -3.93 1.77
CA PHE A 125 16.84 -2.94 2.55
C PHE A 125 15.98 -2.35 3.68
N SER A 126 16.62 -1.53 4.53
CA SER A 126 15.95 -0.72 5.55
C SER A 126 16.25 0.76 5.33
N ILE A 127 15.29 1.64 5.64
CA ILE A 127 15.45 3.09 5.60
C ILE A 127 15.29 3.63 7.03
N GLY A 128 16.24 4.45 7.44
CA GLY A 128 16.18 5.15 8.72
C GLY A 128 17.57 5.32 9.33
N PRO A 129 17.65 5.97 10.50
CA PRO A 129 16.52 6.53 11.25
C PRO A 129 15.89 7.73 10.56
N LEU A 130 14.56 7.80 10.47
CA LEU A 130 13.82 8.98 10.02
C LEU A 130 13.03 9.60 11.19
N SER A 131 13.28 10.88 11.47
CA SER A 131 12.57 11.61 12.52
C SER A 131 11.27 12.23 12.00
N ARG A 132 10.25 12.30 12.87
CA ARG A 132 8.98 13.01 12.61
C ARG A 132 8.25 12.53 11.34
N ILE A 133 8.32 11.23 11.06
CA ILE A 133 7.55 10.60 10.00
C ILE A 133 6.25 10.04 10.60
N GLU A 134 5.12 10.37 10.00
CA GLU A 134 3.84 9.71 10.29
C GLU A 134 3.82 8.32 9.65
N GLY A 135 4.06 8.25 8.34
CA GLY A 135 4.15 6.98 7.63
C GLY A 135 4.52 7.11 6.15
N PRO A 136 4.74 5.98 5.47
CA PRO A 136 4.95 5.92 4.03
C PRO A 136 3.67 6.26 3.27
N LEU A 137 3.83 6.86 2.08
CA LEU A 137 2.74 7.17 1.17
C LEU A 137 2.75 6.27 -0.06
N SER A 138 3.79 6.36 -0.88
CA SER A 138 3.95 5.56 -2.10
C SER A 138 5.40 5.62 -2.60
N SER A 139 5.73 4.86 -3.63
CA SER A 139 6.96 5.09 -4.40
C SER A 139 6.77 6.29 -5.34
N TRP A 140 7.87 6.98 -5.63
CA TRP A 140 7.91 7.96 -6.71
C TRP A 140 9.06 7.59 -7.62
N ASN A 141 8.71 7.13 -8.82
CA ASN A 141 9.64 6.46 -9.72
C ASN A 141 10.31 5.24 -9.03
N THR A 142 11.42 4.76 -9.59
CA THR A 142 12.17 3.62 -9.05
C THR A 142 13.15 4.01 -7.94
N ASP A 143 13.37 5.31 -7.70
CA ASP A 143 14.49 5.81 -6.90
C ASP A 143 14.09 6.52 -5.60
N LYS A 144 12.79 6.82 -5.39
CA LYS A 144 12.32 7.54 -4.20
C LYS A 144 11.10 6.90 -3.55
N LEU A 145 11.01 7.07 -2.24
CA LEU A 145 9.79 6.84 -1.47
C LEU A 145 9.25 8.15 -0.92
N LEU A 146 7.94 8.29 -0.97
CA LEU A 146 7.20 9.43 -0.42
C LEU A 146 6.73 9.11 1.00
N TRP A 147 6.76 10.14 1.84
CA TRP A 147 6.42 10.06 3.25
C TRP A 147 5.54 11.23 3.66
N GLU A 148 4.62 10.97 4.57
CA GLU A 148 3.96 12.00 5.35
C GLU A 148 4.76 12.25 6.62
N MET A 149 5.12 13.50 6.85
CA MET A 149 5.70 13.94 8.12
C MET A 149 4.60 14.14 9.17
N SER A 150 4.93 14.08 10.46
CA SER A 150 3.94 14.23 11.56
C SER A 150 3.24 15.58 11.61
N ASN A 151 3.76 16.60 10.91
CA ASN A 151 3.10 17.89 10.71
C ASN A 151 2.22 17.94 9.43
N GLY A 152 1.98 16.82 8.76
CA GLY A 152 1.23 16.73 7.51
C GLY A 152 2.00 17.20 6.28
N GLN A 153 3.31 17.43 6.37
CA GLN A 153 4.15 17.83 5.24
C GLN A 153 4.56 16.63 4.39
N LEU A 154 4.58 16.78 3.07
CA LEU A 154 5.14 15.79 2.15
C LEU A 154 6.69 15.82 2.17
N ALA A 155 7.30 14.65 2.27
CA ALA A 155 8.74 14.45 2.10
C ALA A 155 9.04 13.25 1.21
N SER A 156 10.27 13.16 0.72
CA SER A 156 10.79 11.98 0.01
C SER A 156 12.18 11.61 0.50
N CYS A 157 12.55 10.33 0.42
CA CYS A 157 13.94 9.90 0.55
C CYS A 157 14.35 9.04 -0.65
N ALA A 158 15.65 9.01 -0.93
CA ALA A 158 16.20 8.12 -1.94
C ALA A 158 16.18 6.67 -1.43
N VAL A 159 15.88 5.75 -2.34
CA VAL A 159 15.89 4.30 -2.10
C VAL A 159 17.31 3.73 -2.21
N LEU A 160 18.12 4.28 -3.12
CA LEU A 160 19.47 3.83 -3.43
C LEU A 160 20.46 5.01 -3.42
N GLY A 161 21.75 4.69 -3.20
CA GLY A 161 22.87 5.64 -3.26
C GLY A 161 23.14 6.39 -1.95
N ASP A 162 24.09 7.33 -2.01
CA ASP A 162 24.63 8.03 -0.83
C ASP A 162 23.61 8.88 -0.06
N ASN A 163 22.46 9.17 -0.69
CA ASN A 163 21.37 9.94 -0.10
C ASN A 163 20.28 9.05 0.54
N GLN A 164 20.50 7.74 0.68
CA GLN A 164 19.54 6.83 1.30
C GLN A 164 19.19 7.32 2.72
N GLY A 165 17.90 7.46 2.99
CA GLY A 165 17.40 7.98 4.27
C GLY A 165 17.48 9.50 4.45
N SER A 166 18.09 10.27 3.54
CA SER A 166 18.03 11.74 3.59
C SER A 166 16.67 12.23 3.11
N LEU A 167 16.01 13.06 3.94
CA LEU A 167 14.68 13.59 3.64
C LEU A 167 14.76 14.90 2.86
N THR A 168 14.18 14.90 1.66
CA THR A 168 13.84 16.11 0.91
C THR A 168 12.40 16.49 1.24
N LYS A 169 12.17 17.73 1.67
CA LYS A 169 10.84 18.23 2.08
C LYS A 169 10.23 19.10 0.99
N TYR A 170 8.93 18.95 0.78
CA TYR A 170 8.19 19.71 -0.23
C TYR A 170 7.25 20.72 0.43
N ASN A 171 6.91 21.79 -0.28
CA ASN A 171 5.93 22.77 0.18
C ASN A 171 4.49 22.30 -0.11
N ILE A 172 4.17 21.07 0.30
CA ILE A 172 2.85 20.45 0.19
C ILE A 172 2.47 19.97 1.57
N HIS A 173 1.31 20.42 2.05
CA HIS A 173 0.84 20.19 3.41
C HIS A 173 -0.61 19.72 3.38
N GLY A 174 -0.87 18.59 4.01
CA GLY A 174 -2.21 18.12 4.35
C GLY A 174 -2.50 18.30 5.83
N PHE A 175 -3.67 17.84 6.26
CA PHE A 175 -3.90 17.59 7.68
C PHE A 175 -3.13 16.31 8.08
N PRO A 176 -2.44 16.26 9.24
CA PRO A 176 -1.69 15.08 9.63
C PRO A 176 -2.55 13.81 9.54
N THR A 177 -1.95 12.73 9.05
CA THR A 177 -2.56 11.40 8.82
C THR A 177 -3.51 11.29 7.63
N THR A 178 -3.67 12.37 6.84
CA THR A 178 -4.64 12.42 5.73
C THR A 178 -4.01 12.42 4.34
N LEU A 179 -2.69 12.63 4.25
CA LEU A 179 -2.02 12.64 2.95
C LEU A 179 -2.12 11.26 2.29
N GLN A 180 -2.37 11.28 0.99
CA GLN A 180 -2.38 10.11 0.11
C GLN A 180 -1.61 10.47 -1.15
N ALA A 181 -0.92 9.47 -1.72
CA ALA A 181 -0.22 9.61 -2.98
C ALA A 181 -0.54 8.39 -3.84
N ASP A 182 -1.23 8.62 -4.95
CA ASP A 182 -1.54 7.60 -5.94
C ASP A 182 -0.66 7.80 -7.16
N ILE A 183 -0.08 6.70 -7.65
CA ILE A 183 0.73 6.72 -8.87
C ILE A 183 -0.21 6.54 -10.05
N TYR A 184 -0.29 7.56 -10.90
CA TYR A 184 -1.06 7.50 -12.13
C TYR A 184 -0.15 7.09 -13.29
N HIS A 185 -0.45 5.96 -13.92
CA HIS A 185 0.09 5.61 -15.22
C HIS A 185 -0.87 6.13 -16.30
N GLU A 186 -0.38 6.99 -17.19
CA GLU A 186 -1.17 7.49 -18.30
C GLU A 186 -1.70 6.33 -19.16
N SER A 187 -3.01 6.34 -19.39
CA SER A 187 -3.66 5.44 -20.34
C SER A 187 -3.96 6.21 -21.61
N LEU A 188 -3.62 5.63 -22.77
CA LEU A 188 -3.93 6.20 -24.10
C LEU A 188 -5.43 6.07 -24.48
N VAL A 189 -6.28 5.60 -23.57
CA VAL A 189 -7.72 5.50 -23.80
C VAL A 189 -8.35 6.85 -23.52
N ASP A 190 -8.87 7.50 -24.56
CA ASP A 190 -9.59 8.75 -24.45
C ASP A 190 -10.88 8.57 -23.64
N LEU A 191 -11.02 9.28 -22.52
CA LEU A 191 -12.19 9.23 -21.64
C LEU A 191 -13.42 9.95 -22.26
N GLY A 192 -13.28 10.54 -23.45
CA GLY A 192 -14.31 11.31 -24.14
C GLY A 192 -15.57 10.54 -24.55
N GLU A 193 -15.55 9.20 -24.64
CA GLU A 193 -16.73 8.43 -25.10
C GLU A 193 -17.67 7.95 -23.98
N LEU A 194 -17.29 8.06 -22.70
CA LEU A 194 -18.12 7.61 -21.57
C LEU A 194 -19.09 8.68 -21.03
N CYS A 195 -18.94 9.94 -21.46
CA CYS A 195 -19.88 11.03 -21.14
C CYS A 195 -20.80 11.36 -22.32
N GLY A 196 -21.46 10.35 -22.88
CA GLY A 196 -22.43 10.50 -23.97
C GLY A 196 -23.89 10.41 -23.50
N ARG A 197 -24.48 11.56 -23.10
CA ARG A 197 -25.88 12.02 -23.30
C ARG A 197 -26.43 12.76 -22.07
N ARG A 198 -26.39 14.10 -22.13
CA ARG A 198 -27.40 14.93 -21.47
C ARG A 198 -28.77 14.51 -22.00
N MET A 199 -29.66 14.06 -21.12
CA MET A 199 -31.09 14.05 -21.40
C MET A 199 -31.63 15.44 -21.08
N ASN A 200 -32.11 16.11 -22.14
CA ASN A 200 -32.94 17.32 -22.26
C ASN A 200 -32.82 18.41 -21.20
#